data_AF-A0A162G9W7-F1
#
_entry.id   AF-A0A162G9W7-F1
#
_cell.length_a   1.000
_cell.length_b   1.000
_cell.length_c   1.000
_cell.angle_alpha   90.00
_cell.angle_beta   90.00
_cell.angle_gamma   90.00
#
_symmetry.space_group_name_H-M   'P 1'
#
loop_
_entity.id
_entity.type
_entity.pdbx_description
1 polymer ?
#
loop_
_entity_poly.entity_id
_entity_poly.type
_entity_poly.pdbx_seq_one_letter_code
_entity_poly.pdbx_strand_id
1 'polypeptide(L)'
;MKTSFFNKSVMGILVLVALSLSACAKKESSATRVAGRSNTPAVTQPNAVNSCGNASMNVGKIYDYYNSGSFESQVKSFISATLDPQTLGTISGNINDKTGIDFFGAFKFDSSGNLVAGSSTVLIKIFDSYAGQSYNGQVIQPYQVEFSAAASGTINRNTRQFTVKFSDSYGDIVFQGQYDGTLAQGNVTYQNRTAVNGYSPASGTLGQFKAYTCALIQ
;
A
#
# COMPACT_ATOMS: atom_id res chain seq x y z
N MET A 1 16.03 -86.55 -17.12
CA MET A 1 16.66 -86.91 -15.83
C MET A 1 17.67 -85.83 -15.47
N LYS A 2 17.54 -85.26 -14.25
CA LYS A 2 18.60 -84.74 -13.33
C LYS A 2 19.63 -83.73 -13.89
N THR A 3 19.98 -82.61 -13.26
CA THR A 3 19.68 -81.98 -11.96
C THR A 3 20.31 -80.58 -11.95
N SER A 4 19.70 -79.70 -11.16
CA SER A 4 20.11 -78.35 -10.75
C SER A 4 21.37 -78.31 -9.86
N PHE A 5 21.98 -77.12 -9.68
CA PHE A 5 22.25 -76.41 -8.40
C PHE A 5 23.59 -75.63 -8.32
N PHE A 6 23.54 -74.52 -7.55
CA PHE A 6 24.59 -73.58 -7.07
C PHE A 6 24.92 -72.38 -7.97
N ASN A 7 24.54 -71.11 -7.70
CA ASN A 7 24.25 -70.32 -6.48
C ASN A 7 25.50 -69.88 -5.68
N LYS A 8 25.81 -68.57 -5.72
CA LYS A 8 26.56 -67.73 -4.73
C LYS A 8 26.57 -66.28 -5.25
N SER A 9 25.70 -65.41 -4.76
CA SER A 9 25.88 -64.54 -3.58
C SER A 9 26.78 -63.33 -3.84
N VAL A 10 26.17 -62.19 -4.17
CA VAL A 10 26.69 -60.85 -3.85
C VAL A 10 25.56 -60.02 -3.23
N MET A 11 25.44 -60.17 -1.90
CA MET A 11 25.16 -59.09 -0.95
C MET A 11 26.07 -57.91 -1.32
N GLY A 12 25.68 -56.64 -1.38
CA GLY A 12 24.58 -55.93 -0.76
C GLY A 12 25.16 -54.59 -0.31
N ILE A 13 24.56 -53.46 -0.68
CA ILE A 13 24.68 -52.18 0.04
C ILE A 13 23.31 -51.51 -0.06
N LEU A 14 22.65 -51.50 1.10
CA LEU A 14 21.58 -50.58 1.46
C LEU A 14 22.20 -49.17 1.58
N VAL A 15 21.68 -48.20 0.83
CA VAL A 15 21.69 -46.81 1.26
C VAL A 15 20.27 -46.28 1.11
N LEU A 16 19.61 -46.17 2.27
CA LEU A 16 18.48 -45.26 2.47
C LEU A 16 18.95 -43.85 2.11
N VAL A 17 18.34 -43.23 1.10
CA VAL A 17 18.22 -41.77 1.08
C VAL A 17 16.75 -41.43 1.13
N ALA A 18 16.46 -40.60 2.13
CA ALA A 18 15.17 -40.23 2.62
C ALA A 18 14.22 -39.72 1.53
N LEU A 19 12.94 -40.04 1.78
CA LEU A 19 11.76 -39.30 1.36
C LEU A 19 12.00 -37.79 1.46
N SER A 20 12.26 -37.12 0.33
CA SER A 20 11.82 -35.73 0.18
C SER A 20 10.53 -35.76 -0.62
N LEU A 21 9.44 -35.92 0.12
CA LEU A 21 8.13 -35.45 -0.30
C LEU A 21 8.32 -34.01 -0.77
N SER A 22 8.35 -33.76 -2.07
CA SER A 22 7.95 -32.47 -2.62
C SER A 22 6.44 -32.36 -2.40
N ALA A 23 6.07 -32.19 -1.13
CA ALA A 23 4.81 -31.59 -0.77
C ALA A 23 4.92 -30.15 -1.30
N CYS A 24 4.38 -29.93 -2.49
CA CYS A 24 3.66 -28.69 -2.74
C CYS A 24 2.59 -28.64 -1.66
N ALA A 25 2.94 -28.07 -0.50
CA ALA A 25 1.98 -27.76 0.52
C ALA A 25 0.90 -26.95 -0.18
N LYS A 26 -0.30 -27.53 -0.20
CA LYS A 26 -1.52 -26.85 -0.61
C LYS A 26 -1.49 -25.45 -0.01
N LYS A 27 -1.67 -24.46 -0.90
CA LYS A 27 -2.11 -23.12 -0.56
C LYS A 27 -3.50 -23.24 0.06
N GLU A 28 -3.58 -23.70 1.31
CA GLU A 28 -4.80 -23.66 2.10
C GLU A 28 -4.88 -22.28 2.75
N SER A 29 -5.84 -21.51 2.22
CA SER A 29 -6.57 -20.45 2.90
C SER A 29 -5.81 -19.68 3.98
N SER A 30 -5.15 -18.61 3.58
CA SER A 30 -4.81 -17.52 4.51
C SER A 30 -5.23 -16.23 3.85
N ALA A 31 -6.51 -15.88 4.00
CA ALA A 31 -7.02 -14.56 3.69
C ALA A 31 -6.60 -13.53 4.76
N THR A 32 -5.36 -13.63 5.25
CA THR A 32 -4.68 -12.47 5.79
C THR A 32 -4.22 -11.63 4.61
N ARG A 33 -4.53 -10.34 4.62
CA ARG A 33 -3.93 -9.43 3.65
C ARG A 33 -2.44 -9.34 3.95
N VAL A 34 -1.65 -10.13 3.23
CA VAL A 34 -0.17 -10.12 3.31
C VAL A 34 0.45 -9.16 2.28
N ALA A 35 -0.34 -8.65 1.33
CA ALA A 35 0.17 -7.76 0.29
C ALA A 35 -0.17 -6.29 0.59
N GLY A 36 0.86 -5.48 0.88
CA GLY A 36 0.86 -4.03 0.73
C GLY A 36 1.81 -3.64 -0.40
N ARG A 37 1.57 -2.49 -1.04
CA ARG A 37 2.50 -1.90 -2.02
C ARG A 37 3.52 -1.06 -1.26
N SER A 38 4.71 -1.61 -1.03
CA SER A 38 5.82 -0.86 -0.43
C SER A 38 7.08 -1.10 -1.25
N ASN A 39 7.94 -0.07 -1.33
CA ASN A 39 9.28 -0.17 -1.90
C ASN A 39 10.35 -0.54 -0.86
N THR A 40 9.93 -0.85 0.38
CA THR A 40 10.77 -1.24 1.51
C THR A 40 10.15 -2.43 2.27
N PRO A 41 10.93 -3.23 3.03
CA PRO A 41 10.36 -4.19 3.98
C PRO A 41 9.40 -3.45 4.92
N ALA A 42 8.22 -4.04 5.18
CA ALA A 42 7.11 -3.44 5.92
C ALA A 42 7.58 -2.50 7.04
N VAL A 43 7.42 -1.19 6.83
CA VAL A 43 7.72 -0.23 7.89
C VAL A 43 6.56 -0.33 8.88
N THR A 44 6.85 -0.77 10.10
CA THR A 44 6.01 -0.44 11.24
C THR A 44 5.93 1.07 11.29
N GLN A 45 4.81 1.64 10.82
CA GLN A 45 4.38 3.04 10.92
C GLN A 45 5.54 4.04 10.92
N PRO A 46 5.81 4.79 9.83
CA PRO A 46 6.99 5.65 9.73
C PRO A 46 7.23 6.41 11.04
N ASN A 47 8.41 6.23 11.63
CA ASN A 47 8.81 6.64 13.00
C ASN A 47 8.64 8.15 13.30
N ALA A 48 8.14 8.93 12.35
CA ALA A 48 7.71 10.30 12.53
C ALA A 48 6.26 10.42 12.03
N VAL A 49 5.30 9.98 12.84
CA VAL A 49 3.93 10.53 12.73
C VAL A 49 4.07 11.98 13.18
N ASN A 50 4.31 12.88 12.22
CA ASN A 50 4.46 14.30 12.48
C ASN A 50 3.22 14.78 13.24
N SER A 51 3.35 15.10 14.53
CA SER A 51 2.23 15.58 15.33
C SER A 51 2.18 17.10 15.25
N CYS A 52 0.99 17.66 15.09
CA CYS A 52 0.77 19.05 15.49
C CYS A 52 0.88 19.08 17.02
N GLY A 53 1.51 20.12 17.59
CA GLY A 53 1.96 20.20 18.99
C GLY A 53 0.97 19.86 20.11
N ASN A 54 -0.30 19.58 19.79
CA ASN A 54 -1.31 19.03 20.68
C ASN A 54 -1.77 17.65 20.22
N ALA A 55 -1.02 16.58 20.57
CA ALA A 55 -1.42 15.16 20.62
C ALA A 55 -2.29 14.55 19.49
N SER A 56 -2.52 15.27 18.39
CA SER A 56 -3.42 14.89 17.33
C SER A 56 -2.59 14.11 16.34
N MET A 57 -2.85 12.80 16.26
CA MET A 57 -2.24 11.95 15.25
C MET A 57 -2.57 12.55 13.87
N ASN A 58 -1.54 12.77 13.06
CA ASN A 58 -1.65 13.35 11.72
C ASN A 58 -2.19 12.33 10.73
N VAL A 59 -3.49 12.13 10.81
CA VAL A 59 -4.26 11.34 9.85
C VAL A 59 -4.89 12.32 8.87
N GLY A 60 -4.39 12.33 7.64
CA GLY A 60 -5.09 12.91 6.53
C GLY A 60 -6.13 11.92 5.98
N LYS A 61 -7.13 12.46 5.29
CA LYS A 61 -8.17 11.67 4.61
C LYS A 61 -8.08 11.87 3.11
N ILE A 62 -8.28 10.80 2.33
CA ILE A 62 -8.58 10.90 0.90
C ILE A 62 -10.02 10.43 0.70
N TYR A 63 -10.83 11.26 0.06
CA TYR A 63 -12.28 11.10 0.03
C TYR A 63 -12.87 11.69 -1.26
N ASP A 64 -14.15 11.43 -1.49
CA ASP A 64 -14.91 11.95 -2.63
C ASP A 64 -15.81 13.09 -2.17
N TYR A 65 -15.29 14.32 -2.28
CA TYR A 65 -16.02 15.52 -1.87
C TYR A 65 -17.34 15.70 -2.63
N TYR A 66 -17.37 15.27 -3.90
CA TYR A 66 -18.54 15.44 -4.77
C TYR A 66 -19.52 14.27 -4.71
N ASN A 67 -19.20 13.21 -3.95
CA ASN A 67 -19.98 11.99 -3.88
C ASN A 67 -20.37 11.47 -5.28
N SER A 68 -19.38 11.37 -6.16
CA SER A 68 -19.52 11.02 -7.56
C SER A 68 -20.03 9.59 -7.81
N GLY A 69 -20.04 8.73 -6.78
CA GLY A 69 -20.32 7.30 -6.90
C GLY A 69 -19.18 6.50 -7.56
N SER A 70 -18.09 7.15 -7.96
CA SER A 70 -16.95 6.52 -8.64
C SER A 70 -15.74 6.28 -7.73
N PHE A 71 -15.79 6.71 -6.48
CA PHE A 71 -14.67 6.60 -5.55
C PHE A 71 -14.16 5.17 -5.39
N GLU A 72 -15.05 4.22 -5.07
CA GLU A 72 -14.64 2.82 -4.87
C GLU A 72 -13.95 2.24 -6.11
N SER A 73 -14.46 2.52 -7.31
CA SER A 73 -13.86 2.04 -8.56
C SER A 73 -12.51 2.70 -8.86
N GLN A 74 -12.33 3.98 -8.49
CA GLN A 74 -11.05 4.68 -8.58
C GLN A 74 -10.01 4.07 -7.63
N VAL A 75 -10.40 3.76 -6.38
CA VAL A 75 -9.50 3.11 -5.41
C VAL A 75 -9.11 1.71 -5.87
N LYS A 76 -10.09 0.93 -6.35
CA LYS A 76 -9.88 -0.40 -6.92
C LYS A 76 -8.97 -0.36 -8.16
N SER A 77 -9.09 0.66 -8.98
CA SER A 77 -8.19 0.89 -10.12
C SER A 77 -6.78 1.27 -9.66
N PHE A 78 -6.64 2.10 -8.62
CA PHE A 78 -5.34 2.47 -8.03
C PHE A 78 -4.58 1.26 -7.46
N ILE A 79 -5.25 0.38 -6.72
CA ILE A 79 -4.60 -0.79 -6.09
C ILE A 79 -4.38 -1.97 -7.05
N SER A 80 -5.04 -1.96 -8.22
CA SER A 80 -4.89 -2.99 -9.26
C SER A 80 -3.45 -3.26 -9.70
N ALA A 81 -2.51 -2.35 -9.41
CA ALA A 81 -1.09 -2.54 -9.69
C ALA A 81 -0.47 -3.75 -8.97
N THR A 82 -1.02 -4.14 -7.81
CA THR A 82 -0.45 -5.20 -6.94
C THR A 82 -1.48 -6.12 -6.30
N LEU A 83 -2.77 -5.74 -6.29
CA LEU A 83 -3.83 -6.51 -5.67
C LEU A 83 -5.00 -6.67 -6.65
N ASP A 84 -5.59 -7.87 -6.71
CA ASP A 84 -6.83 -8.09 -7.44
C ASP A 84 -7.96 -7.24 -6.82
N PRO A 85 -8.53 -6.27 -7.56
CA PRO A 85 -9.60 -5.40 -7.08
C PRO A 85 -10.84 -6.12 -6.54
N GLN A 86 -11.12 -7.36 -6.97
CA GLN A 86 -12.26 -8.15 -6.46
C GLN A 86 -12.05 -8.64 -5.02
N THR A 87 -10.81 -8.64 -4.53
CA THR A 87 -10.50 -9.05 -3.16
C THR A 87 -10.75 -7.95 -2.13
N LEU A 88 -10.97 -6.71 -2.59
CA LEU A 88 -11.42 -5.61 -1.75
C LEU A 88 -12.94 -5.62 -1.61
N GLY A 89 -13.39 -5.41 -0.37
CA GLY A 89 -14.78 -5.15 -0.03
C GLY A 89 -15.22 -3.76 -0.49
N THR A 90 -16.24 -3.22 0.17
CA THR A 90 -16.77 -1.89 -0.14
C THR A 90 -15.92 -0.80 0.51
N ILE A 91 -15.74 0.33 -0.19
CA ILE A 91 -14.88 1.44 0.25
C ILE A 91 -15.65 2.74 0.07
N SER A 92 -15.92 3.43 1.17
CA SER A 92 -16.67 4.69 1.13
C SER A 92 -15.79 5.86 0.73
N GLY A 93 -16.37 6.77 -0.07
CA GLY A 93 -15.81 8.09 -0.34
C GLY A 93 -16.20 9.13 0.70
N ASN A 94 -17.01 8.80 1.71
CA ASN A 94 -17.39 9.72 2.78
C ASN A 94 -16.32 9.76 3.87
N ILE A 95 -15.90 10.97 4.24
CA ILE A 95 -14.83 11.19 5.24
C ILE A 95 -15.15 10.65 6.64
N ASN A 96 -16.44 10.52 6.97
CA ASN A 96 -16.90 10.11 8.31
C ASN A 96 -17.23 8.61 8.41
N ASP A 97 -17.19 7.88 7.29
CA ASP A 97 -17.49 6.46 7.30
C ASP A 97 -16.34 5.64 7.87
N LYS A 98 -16.67 4.41 8.31
CA LYS A 98 -15.67 3.47 8.84
C LYS A 98 -14.71 2.95 7.77
N THR A 99 -15.19 2.83 6.53
CA THR A 99 -14.38 2.47 5.36
C THR A 99 -13.94 3.73 4.63
N GLY A 100 -12.85 3.66 3.87
CA GLY A 100 -12.28 4.80 3.16
C GLY A 100 -10.76 4.78 3.17
N ILE A 101 -10.15 5.96 3.03
CA ILE A 101 -8.70 6.09 2.95
C ILE A 101 -8.18 7.08 3.99
N ASP A 102 -7.28 6.57 4.82
CA ASP A 102 -6.42 7.39 5.67
C ASP A 102 -5.04 7.50 5.02
N PHE A 103 -4.37 8.63 5.21
CA PHE A 103 -2.97 8.76 4.87
C PHE A 103 -2.18 9.49 5.94
N PHE A 104 -0.91 9.16 6.02
CA PHE A 104 0.09 9.76 6.91
C PHE A 104 1.19 10.29 6.01
N GLY A 105 1.34 11.60 5.93
CA GLY A 105 2.28 12.24 5.01
C GLY A 105 3.20 13.22 5.72
N ALA A 106 4.42 13.33 5.20
CA ALA A 106 5.42 14.33 5.54
C ALA A 106 6.01 14.87 4.24
N PHE A 107 5.73 16.11 3.88
CA PHE A 107 6.25 16.76 2.67
C PHE A 107 7.24 17.83 3.11
N LYS A 108 8.52 17.47 3.11
CA LYS A 108 9.58 18.30 3.66
C LYS A 108 10.20 19.17 2.58
N PHE A 109 10.25 20.47 2.83
CA PHE A 109 10.90 21.47 2.00
C PHE A 109 11.98 22.18 2.84
N ASP A 110 13.09 22.53 2.21
CA ASP A 110 14.11 23.35 2.86
C ASP A 110 13.65 24.82 3.00
N SER A 111 14.51 25.65 3.60
CA SER A 111 14.28 27.08 3.76
C SER A 111 14.19 27.84 2.44
N SER A 112 14.76 27.29 1.36
CA SER A 112 14.70 27.86 0.01
C SER A 112 13.46 27.39 -0.78
N GLY A 113 12.67 26.46 -0.22
CA GLY A 113 11.48 25.89 -0.86
C GLY A 113 11.79 24.70 -1.77
N ASN A 114 12.98 24.11 -1.72
CA ASN A 114 13.29 22.89 -2.45
C ASN A 114 12.81 21.67 -1.66
N LEU A 115 12.29 20.66 -2.36
CA LEU A 115 11.88 19.40 -1.75
C LEU A 115 13.09 18.64 -1.17
N VAL A 116 12.99 18.23 0.08
CA VAL A 116 13.92 17.28 0.72
C VAL A 116 13.37 15.86 0.50
N ALA A 117 13.67 15.31 -0.67
CA ALA A 117 13.10 14.05 -1.18
C ALA A 117 13.17 12.87 -0.19
N GLY A 118 14.35 12.59 0.35
CA GLY A 118 14.57 11.47 1.28
C GLY A 118 13.99 11.64 2.68
N SER A 119 13.44 12.82 2.99
CA SER A 119 12.69 13.08 4.22
C SER A 119 11.21 13.32 3.96
N SER A 120 10.77 13.15 2.72
CA SER A 120 9.36 13.27 2.34
C SER A 120 8.78 11.88 2.18
N THR A 121 7.77 11.54 2.96
CA THR A 121 7.19 10.19 3.04
C THR A 121 5.67 10.24 2.93
N VAL A 122 5.07 9.12 2.50
CA VAL A 122 3.62 8.93 2.61
C VAL A 122 3.28 7.46 2.84
N LEU A 123 2.36 7.20 3.77
CA LEU A 123 1.71 5.92 4.01
C LEU A 123 0.20 6.09 3.83
N ILE A 124 -0.37 5.34 2.90
CA ILE A 124 -1.80 5.32 2.61
C ILE A 124 -2.37 4.01 3.13
N LYS A 125 -3.45 4.07 3.92
CA LYS A 125 -4.18 2.92 4.43
C LYS A 125 -5.60 2.94 3.87
N ILE A 126 -5.96 1.86 3.17
CA ILE A 126 -7.27 1.66 2.57
C ILE A 126 -8.04 0.68 3.43
N PHE A 127 -9.10 1.19 4.08
CA PHE A 127 -10.02 0.44 4.90
C PHE A 127 -11.25 0.11 4.08
N ASP A 128 -11.48 -1.17 3.82
CA ASP A 128 -12.73 -1.64 3.23
C ASP A 128 -13.61 -2.33 4.27
N SER A 129 -14.74 -2.88 3.85
CA SER A 129 -15.69 -3.55 4.73
C SER A 129 -15.13 -4.78 5.47
N TYR A 130 -14.01 -5.34 5.01
CA TYR A 130 -13.34 -6.47 5.66
C TYR A 130 -12.26 -6.02 6.65
N ALA A 131 -11.68 -4.83 6.48
CA ALA A 131 -10.65 -4.32 7.39
C ALA A 131 -11.18 -4.23 8.84
N GLY A 132 -10.38 -4.75 9.78
CA GLY A 132 -10.72 -4.83 11.21
C GLY A 132 -11.63 -6.00 11.59
N GLN A 133 -12.14 -6.78 10.64
CA GLN A 133 -12.89 -8.01 10.94
C GLN A 133 -11.92 -9.15 11.31
N SER A 134 -12.38 -10.08 12.15
CA SER A 134 -11.64 -11.30 12.46
C SER A 134 -12.00 -12.41 11.47
N TYR A 135 -11.00 -13.02 10.85
CA TYR A 135 -11.13 -14.18 9.98
C TYR A 135 -10.06 -15.21 10.36
N ASN A 136 -10.47 -16.45 10.65
CA ASN A 136 -9.60 -17.52 11.13
C ASN A 136 -8.73 -17.10 12.35
N GLY A 137 -9.30 -16.28 13.25
CA GLY A 137 -8.60 -15.81 14.45
C GLY A 137 -7.59 -14.68 14.21
N GLN A 138 -7.52 -14.13 13.00
CA GLN A 138 -6.65 -13.01 12.66
C GLN A 138 -7.47 -11.79 12.22
N VAL A 139 -7.05 -10.61 12.66
CA VAL A 139 -7.67 -9.35 12.23
C VAL A 139 -7.17 -8.96 10.85
N ILE A 140 -8.09 -8.80 9.91
CA ILE A 140 -7.79 -8.35 8.54
C ILE A 140 -7.27 -6.92 8.61
N GLN A 141 -6.03 -6.72 8.17
CA GLN A 141 -5.40 -5.40 8.14
C GLN A 141 -5.90 -4.57 6.94
N PRO A 142 -5.92 -3.22 7.04
CA PRO A 142 -6.14 -2.38 5.87
C PRO A 142 -5.05 -2.62 4.83
N TYR A 143 -5.39 -2.44 3.56
CA TYR A 143 -4.39 -2.50 2.49
C TYR A 143 -3.53 -1.24 2.53
N GLN A 144 -2.21 -1.39 2.39
CA GLN A 144 -1.26 -0.29 2.58
C GLN A 144 -0.49 0.02 1.30
N VAL A 145 -0.30 1.32 1.02
CA VAL A 145 0.63 1.81 0.01
C VAL A 145 1.61 2.78 0.66
N GLU A 146 2.90 2.51 0.52
CA GLU A 146 3.94 3.26 1.20
C GLU A 146 5.03 3.74 0.25
N PHE A 147 5.43 5.01 0.44
CA PHE A 147 6.60 5.61 -0.19
C PHE A 147 7.49 6.26 0.87
N SER A 148 8.74 5.81 0.92
CA SER A 148 9.76 6.29 1.85
C SER A 148 10.54 7.52 1.35
N ALA A 149 10.34 7.94 0.10
CA ALA A 149 10.94 9.13 -0.48
C ALA A 149 10.04 9.71 -1.58
N ALA A 150 9.97 11.04 -1.65
CA ALA A 150 9.33 11.73 -2.78
C ALA A 150 10.25 11.74 -4.00
N ALA A 151 9.67 11.64 -5.20
CA ALA A 151 10.40 11.69 -6.46
C ALA A 151 10.65 13.14 -6.92
N SER A 152 9.70 14.03 -6.67
CA SER A 152 9.82 15.45 -7.01
C SER A 152 8.76 16.27 -6.27
N GLY A 153 8.97 17.57 -6.10
CA GLY A 153 7.95 18.44 -5.53
C GLY A 153 8.30 19.91 -5.62
N THR A 154 7.28 20.75 -5.50
CA THR A 154 7.37 22.20 -5.49
C THR A 154 6.46 22.77 -4.41
N ILE A 155 6.89 23.89 -3.82
CA ILE A 155 6.07 24.69 -2.92
C ILE A 155 6.20 26.16 -3.29
N ASN A 156 5.08 26.85 -3.38
CA ASN A 156 5.04 28.29 -3.49
C ASN A 156 4.49 28.85 -2.17
N ARG A 157 5.37 29.39 -1.33
CA ARG A 157 4.99 29.92 -0.02
C ARG A 157 4.17 31.22 -0.09
N ASN A 158 4.22 31.93 -1.22
CA ASN A 158 3.47 33.17 -1.44
C ASN A 158 2.00 32.85 -1.78
N THR A 159 1.76 31.92 -2.71
CA THR A 159 0.41 31.47 -3.08
C THR A 159 -0.10 30.32 -2.23
N ARG A 160 0.74 29.80 -1.32
CA ARG A 160 0.50 28.64 -0.45
C ARG A 160 0.04 27.40 -1.23
N GLN A 161 0.64 27.17 -2.37
CA GLN A 161 0.39 26.04 -3.25
C GLN A 161 1.54 25.04 -3.18
N PHE A 162 1.23 23.76 -3.36
CA PHE A 162 2.25 22.72 -3.43
C PHE A 162 1.87 21.61 -4.40
N THR A 163 2.89 20.89 -4.86
CA THR A 163 2.73 19.62 -5.59
C THR A 163 3.86 18.69 -5.16
N VAL A 164 3.54 17.46 -4.77
CA VAL A 164 4.53 16.44 -4.38
C VAL A 164 4.18 15.13 -5.08
N LYS A 165 5.15 14.57 -5.79
CA LYS A 165 5.05 13.29 -6.49
C LYS A 165 5.87 12.24 -5.75
N PHE A 166 5.27 11.08 -5.55
CA PHE A 166 5.96 9.86 -5.14
C PHE A 166 5.91 8.85 -6.28
N SER A 167 6.95 8.04 -6.40
CA SER A 167 7.13 7.08 -7.48
C SER A 167 7.72 5.79 -6.94
N ASP A 168 7.26 4.66 -7.46
CA ASP A 168 7.85 3.34 -7.25
C ASP A 168 7.86 2.54 -8.56
N SER A 169 8.15 1.24 -8.51
CA SER A 169 8.13 0.36 -9.69
C SER A 169 6.74 0.16 -10.28
N TYR A 170 5.68 0.35 -9.50
CA TYR A 170 4.29 0.12 -9.89
C TYR A 170 3.63 1.36 -10.49
N GLY A 171 4.12 2.56 -10.20
CA GLY A 171 3.54 3.79 -10.71
C GLY A 171 3.89 5.05 -9.92
N ASP A 172 3.06 6.07 -10.10
CA ASP A 172 3.17 7.38 -9.48
C ASP A 172 1.91 7.74 -8.69
N ILE A 173 2.09 8.55 -7.66
CA ILE A 173 1.01 9.25 -6.95
C ILE A 173 1.42 10.72 -6.75
N VAL A 174 0.49 11.64 -6.98
CA VAL A 174 0.73 13.08 -6.89
C VAL A 174 -0.28 13.71 -5.94
N PHE A 175 0.23 14.40 -4.93
CA PHE A 175 -0.55 15.29 -4.07
C PHE A 175 -0.37 16.71 -4.59
N GLN A 176 -1.47 17.34 -4.98
CA GLN A 176 -1.48 18.73 -5.41
C GLN A 176 -2.54 19.49 -4.64
N GLY A 177 -2.18 20.62 -4.04
CA GLY A 177 -3.13 21.36 -3.23
C GLY A 177 -2.66 22.73 -2.79
N GLN A 178 -3.42 23.27 -1.85
CA GLN A 178 -3.16 24.51 -1.16
C GLN A 178 -3.12 24.25 0.34
N TYR A 179 -2.49 25.16 1.09
CA TYR A 179 -2.46 25.10 2.53
C TYR A 179 -2.66 26.46 3.18
N ASP A 180 -3.12 26.46 4.42
CA ASP A 180 -3.15 27.62 5.30
C ASP A 180 -2.48 27.28 6.64
N GLY A 181 -2.67 28.12 7.67
CA GLY A 181 -2.08 27.87 8.99
C GLY A 181 -2.62 26.64 9.71
N THR A 182 -3.71 26.03 9.22
CA THR A 182 -4.41 24.92 9.85
C THR A 182 -4.43 23.68 8.96
N LEU A 183 -4.88 23.82 7.71
CA LEU A 183 -5.20 22.69 6.83
C LEU A 183 -4.48 22.79 5.48
N ALA A 184 -4.08 21.63 5.00
CA ALA A 184 -3.66 21.39 3.63
C ALA A 184 -4.73 20.53 2.94
N GLN A 185 -5.15 20.94 1.76
CA GLN A 185 -6.21 20.28 1.00
C GLN A 185 -6.01 20.40 -0.51
N GLY A 186 -6.53 19.43 -1.25
CA GLY A 186 -6.37 19.40 -2.71
C GLY A 186 -6.79 18.08 -3.31
N ASN A 187 -6.16 17.69 -4.42
CA ASN A 187 -6.43 16.45 -5.14
C ASN A 187 -5.26 15.48 -5.04
N VAL A 188 -5.58 14.20 -5.07
CA VAL A 188 -4.63 13.11 -5.22
C VAL A 188 -4.89 12.44 -6.57
N THR A 189 -3.87 12.36 -7.41
CA THR A 189 -3.92 11.62 -8.68
C THR A 189 -2.90 10.50 -8.68
N TYR A 190 -3.14 9.48 -9.50
CA TYR A 190 -2.25 8.34 -9.64
C TYR A 190 -2.10 7.90 -11.09
N GLN A 191 -1.00 7.21 -11.37
CA GLN A 191 -0.75 6.54 -12.63
C GLN A 191 -0.03 5.21 -12.35
N ASN A 192 -0.72 4.10 -12.57
CA ASN A 192 -0.12 2.78 -12.52
C ASN A 192 0.56 2.47 -13.86
N ARG A 193 1.75 1.87 -13.78
CA ARG A 193 2.51 1.36 -14.94
C ARG A 193 2.27 -0.14 -15.15
N THR A 194 1.82 -0.84 -14.12
CA THR A 194 1.51 -2.27 -14.16
C THR A 194 0.11 -2.52 -13.61
N ALA A 195 -0.41 -3.72 -13.85
CA ALA A 195 -1.62 -4.24 -13.23
C ALA A 195 -1.47 -5.75 -13.01
N VAL A 196 -2.21 -6.29 -12.04
CA VAL A 196 -2.31 -7.74 -11.87
C VAL A 196 -3.05 -8.38 -13.04
N ASN A 197 -2.88 -9.70 -13.21
CA ASN A 197 -3.45 -10.44 -14.33
C ASN A 197 -4.97 -10.20 -14.46
N GLY A 198 -5.42 -9.97 -15.70
CA GLY A 198 -6.83 -9.67 -16.00
C GLY A 198 -7.19 -8.18 -15.94
N TYR A 199 -6.26 -7.32 -15.54
CA TYR A 199 -6.43 -5.86 -15.49
C TYR A 199 -5.42 -5.16 -16.40
N SER A 200 -5.69 -3.89 -16.71
CA SER A 200 -4.77 -3.01 -17.46
C SER A 200 -4.25 -1.90 -16.55
N PRO A 201 -3.03 -1.37 -16.77
CA PRO A 201 -2.54 -0.21 -16.06
C PRO A 201 -3.55 0.94 -16.13
N ALA A 202 -3.82 1.56 -14.98
CA ALA A 202 -4.85 2.58 -14.83
C ALA A 202 -4.27 3.90 -14.31
N SER A 203 -4.92 5.01 -14.64
CA SER A 203 -4.58 6.34 -14.12
C SER A 203 -5.84 7.15 -13.88
N GLY A 204 -5.81 8.07 -12.92
CA GLY A 204 -6.92 8.95 -12.65
C GLY A 204 -6.76 9.76 -11.37
N THR A 205 -7.86 10.38 -10.96
CA THR A 205 -7.98 11.01 -9.64
C THR A 205 -8.37 9.93 -8.63
N LEU A 206 -7.63 9.83 -7.53
CA LEU A 206 -7.98 8.96 -6.40
C LEU A 206 -9.03 9.61 -5.50
N GLY A 207 -8.98 10.93 -5.36
CA GLY A 207 -9.94 11.71 -4.59
C GLY A 207 -9.41 13.09 -4.22
N GLN A 208 -10.15 13.81 -3.39
CA GLN A 208 -9.68 14.98 -2.68
C GLN A 208 -8.99 14.54 -1.40
N PHE A 209 -8.04 15.34 -0.91
CA PHE A 209 -7.46 15.12 0.42
C PHE A 209 -7.63 16.32 1.33
N LYS A 210 -7.59 16.05 2.63
CA LYS A 210 -7.48 17.04 3.69
C LYS A 210 -6.61 16.49 4.82
N ALA A 211 -5.68 17.30 5.31
CA ALA A 211 -4.81 17.01 6.45
C ALA A 211 -4.43 18.31 7.17
N TYR A 212 -3.87 18.21 8.38
CA TYR A 212 -3.35 19.39 9.07
C TYR A 212 -2.02 19.87 8.43
N THR A 213 -1.90 21.18 8.19
CA THR A 213 -0.70 21.77 7.55
C THR A 213 0.56 21.48 8.34
N CYS A 214 0.52 21.68 9.67
CA CYS A 214 1.67 21.50 10.57
C CYS A 214 2.31 20.10 10.50
N ALA A 215 1.54 19.16 9.96
CA ALA A 215 1.86 17.77 9.98
C ALA A 215 2.24 17.28 8.57
N LEU A 216 1.54 17.80 7.54
CA LEU A 216 1.79 17.48 6.14
C LEU A 216 2.94 18.29 5.53
N ILE A 217 3.03 19.60 5.79
CA ILE A 217 4.02 20.49 5.17
C ILE A 217 5.09 20.85 6.20
N GLN A 218 6.35 20.48 5.94
CA GLN A 218 7.49 20.68 6.85
C GLN A 218 8.64 21.44 6.20
#